data_AF-A0A9E2H6K1-F1
#
_entry.id   AF-A0A9E2H6K1-F1
#
_cell.length_a   1.000
_cell.length_b   1.000
_cell.length_c   1.000
_cell.angle_alpha   90.00
_cell.angle_beta   90.00
_cell.angle_gamma   90.00
#
_symmetry.space_group_name_H-M   'P 1'
#
loop_
_entity.id
_entity.type
_entity.pdbx_description
1 polymer ?
#
loop_
_entity_poly.entity_id
_entity_poly.type
_entity_poly.pdbx_seq_one_letter_code
_entity_poly.pdbx_strand_id
1 'polypeptide(L)'
;MEPVKVGTLKEYKDAMYGFTIEYPVEWRQLGQSGKARFYQSQGVADKFLDPGRPGELGTEVIVLVSDLNGKTFEDMVEETRANIKMVGRIDAENPVTVGNKEALRINYTVPITTKMNMGGYKIVFQFDTLYYEIGFAGFGEMFEAHAAVFDTMLKSFTLPVPVIKIPGVWSASTNLEKYDTPFFTVNYPDNLEFTSPPKGKNELSMGMRADRLDCSIQFDVFGAQGLPVEKVFDQNKGRYKSKTTGEIIIDGQKAMFLNYSPVKDIESRAYFLVKNDKVIRITLNYFAPQKASYLTPFEQIITTMKLK
;
A
#
# COMPACT_ATOMS: atom_id res chain seq x y z
N MET A 1 32.71 4.99 -9.54
CA MET A 1 32.15 5.54 -8.29
C MET A 1 32.52 4.61 -7.14
N GLU A 2 32.82 5.11 -5.95
CA GLU A 2 33.12 4.25 -4.79
C GLU A 2 31.86 3.56 -4.25
N PRO A 3 31.96 2.34 -3.71
CA PRO A 3 30.83 1.66 -3.08
C PRO A 3 30.24 2.47 -1.92
N VAL A 4 28.92 2.59 -1.90
CA VAL A 4 28.17 3.26 -0.84
C VAL A 4 28.06 2.34 0.37
N LYS A 5 28.43 2.87 1.54
CA LYS A 5 28.32 2.15 2.82
C LYS A 5 26.85 2.04 3.21
N VAL A 6 26.49 0.90 3.79
CA VAL A 6 25.17 0.70 4.39
C VAL A 6 25.06 1.57 5.63
N GLY A 7 24.11 2.51 5.61
CA GLY A 7 23.80 3.40 6.73
C GLY A 7 22.86 2.77 7.75
N THR A 8 22.30 3.60 8.63
CA THR A 8 21.22 3.19 9.53
C THR A 8 19.99 2.82 8.70
N LEU A 9 19.38 1.68 9.01
CA LEU A 9 18.17 1.22 8.36
C LEU A 9 16.94 1.48 9.23
N LYS A 10 15.78 1.57 8.58
CA LYS A 10 14.49 1.46 9.25
C LYS A 10 13.60 0.47 8.52
N GLU A 11 12.70 -0.14 9.28
CA GLU A 11 11.75 -1.10 8.74
C GLU A 11 10.60 -0.39 7.99
N TYR A 12 10.22 -0.97 6.86
CA TYR A 12 8.92 -0.80 6.24
C TYR A 12 8.12 -2.08 6.44
N LYS A 13 6.88 -1.95 6.90
CA LYS A 13 5.89 -3.03 6.90
C LYS A 13 4.77 -2.67 5.94
N ASP A 14 4.52 -3.52 4.96
CA ASP A 14 3.39 -3.34 4.06
C ASP A 14 2.10 -3.61 4.80
N ALA A 15 1.26 -2.58 4.91
CA ALA A 15 0.02 -2.72 5.66
C ALA A 15 -0.92 -3.77 5.06
N MET A 16 -0.97 -3.91 3.73
CA MET A 16 -1.92 -4.80 3.07
C MET A 16 -1.45 -6.25 3.02
N TYR A 17 -0.17 -6.46 2.69
CA TYR A 17 0.39 -7.78 2.45
C TYR A 17 1.30 -8.26 3.57
N GLY A 18 1.55 -7.44 4.59
CA GLY A 18 2.25 -7.80 5.82
C GLY A 18 3.74 -8.13 5.67
N PHE A 19 4.31 -8.05 4.47
CA PHE A 19 5.75 -8.22 4.27
C PHE A 19 6.52 -7.09 4.93
N THR A 20 7.75 -7.36 5.36
CA THR A 20 8.66 -6.31 5.83
C THR A 20 9.92 -6.24 4.97
N ILE A 21 10.50 -5.04 4.90
CA ILE A 21 11.82 -4.80 4.32
C ILE A 21 12.46 -3.61 5.01
N GLU A 22 13.73 -3.71 5.34
CA GLU A 22 14.52 -2.59 5.83
C GLU A 22 15.08 -1.78 4.68
N TYR A 23 15.16 -0.46 4.87
CA TYR A 23 15.71 0.48 3.90
C TYR A 23 16.46 1.60 4.61
N PRO A 24 17.44 2.25 3.95
CA PRO A 24 18.20 3.31 4.58
C PRO A 24 17.32 4.49 5.01
N VAL A 25 17.58 5.02 6.22
CA VAL A 25 16.74 6.07 6.83
C VAL A 25 16.72 7.34 5.99
N GLU A 26 17.81 7.62 5.26
CA GLU A 26 17.94 8.77 4.38
C GLU A 26 17.15 8.65 3.07
N TRP A 27 16.65 7.46 2.75
CA TRP A 27 15.80 7.24 1.57
C TRP A 27 14.34 7.61 1.83
N ARG A 28 13.68 8.05 0.77
CA ARG A 28 12.25 8.33 0.71
C ARG A 28 11.48 7.06 0.38
N GLN A 29 10.50 6.70 1.22
CA GLN A 29 9.47 5.75 0.87
C GLN A 29 8.29 6.52 0.28
N LEU A 30 7.98 6.27 -0.99
CA LEU A 30 6.93 6.97 -1.76
C LEU A 30 5.89 5.99 -2.35
N GLY A 31 6.01 4.71 -2.02
CA GLY A 31 5.09 3.68 -2.48
C GLY A 31 3.81 3.60 -1.67
N GLN A 32 2.82 2.89 -2.21
CA GLN A 32 1.58 2.52 -1.53
C GLN A 32 1.62 1.05 -1.15
N SER A 33 0.68 0.59 -0.32
CA SER A 33 0.57 -0.85 0.00
C SER A 33 0.45 -1.70 -1.27
N GLY A 34 1.17 -2.82 -1.31
CA GLY A 34 1.34 -3.68 -2.49
C GLY A 34 2.25 -3.12 -3.56
N LYS A 35 2.76 -1.90 -3.42
CA LYS A 35 3.67 -1.25 -4.37
C LYS A 35 4.60 -0.32 -3.61
N ALA A 36 5.36 -0.86 -2.66
CA ALA A 36 6.35 -0.13 -1.91
C ALA A 36 7.46 0.35 -2.85
N ARG A 37 7.91 1.59 -2.67
CA ARG A 37 8.96 2.20 -3.49
C ARG A 37 9.88 3.02 -2.61
N PHE A 38 11.17 2.81 -2.76
CA PHE A 38 12.22 3.43 -1.99
C PHE A 38 13.21 4.13 -2.94
N TYR A 39 13.47 5.41 -2.70
CA TYR A 39 14.33 6.25 -3.52
C TYR A 39 15.32 7.01 -2.64
N GLN A 40 16.51 7.31 -3.13
CA GLN A 40 17.47 8.14 -2.40
C GLN A 40 16.94 9.56 -2.13
N SER A 41 16.17 10.11 -3.07
CA SER A 41 15.62 11.46 -2.97
C SER A 41 14.34 11.58 -3.82
N GLN A 42 13.64 12.72 -3.70
CA GLN A 42 12.55 13.05 -4.63
C GLN A 42 13.07 13.27 -6.06
N GLY A 43 14.25 13.88 -6.23
CA GLY A 43 14.84 14.11 -7.55
C GLY A 43 15.15 12.80 -8.28
N VAL A 44 15.61 11.78 -7.55
CA VAL A 44 15.77 10.42 -8.08
C VAL A 44 14.42 9.81 -8.45
N ALA A 45 13.39 9.96 -7.60
CA ALA A 45 12.05 9.47 -7.92
C ALA A 45 11.49 10.10 -9.21
N ASP A 46 11.64 11.42 -9.38
CA ASP A 46 11.21 12.15 -10.56
C ASP A 46 11.96 11.68 -11.82
N LYS A 47 13.26 11.38 -11.68
CA LYS A 47 14.08 10.81 -12.75
C LYS A 47 13.65 9.40 -13.15
N PHE A 48 13.19 8.57 -12.22
CA PHE A 48 12.62 7.25 -12.54
C PHE A 48 11.24 7.35 -13.23
N LEU A 49 10.49 8.43 -13.01
CA LEU A 49 9.23 8.69 -13.71
C LEU A 49 9.44 9.11 -15.18
N ASP A 50 10.48 9.90 -15.45
CA ASP A 50 10.89 10.27 -16.82
C ASP A 50 12.41 10.13 -17.00
N PRO A 51 12.90 8.90 -17.27
CA PRO A 51 14.34 8.62 -17.36
C PRO A 51 15.06 9.43 -18.44
N GLY A 52 14.35 9.91 -19.47
CA GLY A 52 14.94 10.70 -20.55
C GLY A 52 15.30 12.14 -20.16
N ARG A 53 14.65 12.71 -19.14
CA ARG A 53 14.90 14.10 -18.72
C ARG A 53 16.17 14.25 -17.89
N PRO A 54 16.93 15.35 -18.02
CA PRO A 54 18.00 15.68 -17.07
C PRO A 54 17.47 15.68 -15.64
N GLY A 55 18.24 15.14 -14.69
CA GLY A 55 17.81 15.01 -13.31
C GLY A 55 18.84 14.28 -12.45
N GLU A 56 18.53 14.17 -11.17
CA GLU A 56 19.39 13.50 -10.19
C GLU A 56 19.48 12.00 -10.50
N LEU A 57 20.71 11.49 -10.64
CA LEU A 57 20.96 10.07 -10.82
C LEU A 57 20.98 9.39 -9.47
N GLY A 58 20.39 8.20 -9.41
CA GLY A 58 20.36 7.43 -8.19
C GLY A 58 19.79 6.04 -8.39
N THR A 59 19.31 5.48 -7.30
CA THR A 59 18.80 4.12 -7.22
C THR A 59 17.36 4.06 -6.72
N GLU A 60 16.67 3.01 -7.14
CA GLU A 60 15.31 2.68 -6.74
C GLU A 60 15.25 1.22 -6.26
N VAL A 61 14.45 0.99 -5.22
CA VAL A 61 13.97 -0.35 -4.88
C VAL A 61 12.44 -0.34 -4.91
N ILE A 62 11.86 -1.33 -5.58
CA ILE A 62 10.41 -1.55 -5.66
C ILE A 62 10.09 -2.92 -5.06
N VAL A 63 9.04 -3.00 -4.23
CA VAL A 63 8.35 -4.26 -3.93
C VAL A 63 6.94 -4.15 -4.46
N LEU A 64 6.59 -4.98 -5.44
CA LEU A 64 5.25 -5.09 -6.01
C LEU A 64 4.65 -6.43 -5.59
N VAL A 65 3.41 -6.39 -5.11
CA VAL A 65 2.61 -7.56 -4.80
C VAL A 65 1.29 -7.46 -5.56
N SER A 66 0.94 -8.53 -6.27
CA SER A 66 -0.27 -8.58 -7.08
C SER A 66 -0.91 -9.96 -7.06
N ASP A 67 -2.24 -10.01 -7.09
CA ASP A 67 -2.97 -11.24 -7.32
C ASP A 67 -2.65 -11.83 -8.69
N LEU A 68 -2.64 -13.16 -8.77
CA LEU A 68 -2.50 -13.88 -10.04
C LEU A 68 -3.68 -13.64 -11.00
N ASN A 69 -4.85 -13.25 -10.48
CA ASN A 69 -6.05 -12.91 -11.29
C ASN A 69 -6.41 -13.97 -12.35
N GLY A 70 -6.27 -15.26 -12.01
CA GLY A 70 -6.56 -16.39 -12.90
C GLY A 70 -5.44 -16.75 -13.87
N LYS A 71 -4.30 -16.05 -13.84
CA LYS A 71 -3.07 -16.42 -14.55
C LYS A 71 -2.23 -17.39 -13.72
N THR A 72 -1.32 -18.11 -14.39
CA THR A 72 -0.30 -18.90 -13.70
C THR A 72 0.87 -18.01 -13.24
N PHE A 73 1.73 -18.54 -12.37
CA PHE A 73 2.96 -17.85 -12.00
C PHE A 73 3.85 -17.63 -13.22
N GLU A 74 3.97 -18.64 -14.09
CA GLU A 74 4.75 -18.60 -15.32
C GLU A 74 4.26 -17.50 -16.26
N ASP A 75 2.95 -17.31 -16.40
CA ASP A 75 2.37 -16.21 -17.18
C ASP A 75 2.81 -14.85 -16.63
N MET A 76 2.80 -14.68 -15.30
CA MET A 76 3.24 -13.44 -14.66
C MET A 76 4.74 -13.18 -14.87
N VAL A 77 5.56 -14.24 -14.83
CA VAL A 77 7.00 -14.14 -15.11
C VAL A 77 7.24 -13.73 -16.57
N GLU A 78 6.50 -14.31 -17.52
CA GLU A 78 6.58 -13.92 -18.94
C GLU A 78 6.15 -12.47 -19.16
N GLU A 79 5.14 -11.99 -18.44
CA GLU A 79 4.77 -10.57 -18.46
C GLU A 79 5.90 -9.67 -17.93
N THR A 80 6.55 -10.06 -16.84
CA THR A 80 7.74 -9.33 -16.34
C THR A 80 8.86 -9.33 -17.38
N ARG A 81 9.14 -10.45 -18.06
CA ARG A 81 10.13 -10.53 -19.13
C ARG A 81 9.77 -9.62 -20.31
N ALA A 82 8.52 -9.64 -20.74
CA ALA A 82 8.02 -8.80 -21.83
C ALA A 82 8.13 -7.31 -21.50
N ASN A 83 7.76 -6.92 -20.27
CA ASN A 83 7.88 -5.55 -19.79
C ASN A 83 9.34 -5.05 -19.77
N ILE A 84 10.30 -5.91 -19.39
CA ILE A 84 11.73 -5.59 -19.47
C ILE A 84 12.15 -5.40 -20.93
N LYS A 85 11.81 -6.36 -21.81
CA LYS A 85 12.19 -6.33 -23.25
C LYS A 85 11.60 -5.15 -24.01
N MET A 86 10.48 -4.59 -23.54
CA MET A 86 9.87 -3.39 -24.14
C MET A 86 10.74 -2.15 -23.99
N VAL A 87 11.53 -2.06 -22.91
CA VAL A 87 12.34 -0.87 -22.60
C VAL A 87 13.84 -1.14 -22.63
N GLY A 88 14.26 -2.40 -22.60
CA GLY A 88 15.66 -2.79 -22.53
C GLY A 88 15.88 -4.25 -22.93
N ARG A 89 16.84 -4.90 -22.28
CA ARG A 89 17.17 -6.31 -22.52
C ARG A 89 17.37 -7.06 -21.20
N ILE A 90 17.15 -8.37 -21.26
CA ILE A 90 17.50 -9.31 -20.20
C ILE A 90 18.94 -9.74 -20.42
N ASP A 91 19.79 -9.58 -19.40
CA ASP A 91 21.21 -9.94 -19.47
C ASP A 91 21.45 -11.37 -18.95
N ALA A 92 20.76 -11.77 -17.88
CA ALA A 92 20.87 -13.11 -17.29
C ALA A 92 19.68 -13.45 -16.40
N GLU A 93 19.40 -14.74 -16.25
CA GLU A 93 18.39 -15.28 -15.33
C GLU A 93 19.00 -16.34 -14.42
N ASN A 94 18.77 -16.26 -13.11
CA ASN A 94 19.37 -17.18 -12.13
C ASN A 94 18.36 -17.53 -11.03
N PRO A 95 18.29 -18.80 -10.58
CA PRO A 95 17.53 -19.15 -9.39
C PRO A 95 18.18 -18.52 -8.15
N VAL A 96 17.36 -18.01 -7.24
CA VAL A 96 17.76 -17.43 -5.95
C VAL A 96 16.76 -17.83 -4.87
N THR A 97 17.09 -17.55 -3.60
CA THR A 97 16.18 -17.76 -2.48
C THR A 97 15.91 -16.43 -1.78
N VAL A 98 14.64 -16.13 -1.50
CA VAL A 98 14.20 -14.94 -0.76
C VAL A 98 13.13 -15.34 0.25
N GLY A 99 13.29 -14.98 1.52
CA GLY A 99 12.31 -15.34 2.56
C GLY A 99 12.01 -16.83 2.65
N ASN A 100 13.02 -17.69 2.45
CA ASN A 100 12.89 -19.16 2.34
C ASN A 100 12.00 -19.65 1.19
N LYS A 101 11.81 -18.84 0.14
CA LYS A 101 11.12 -19.24 -1.09
C LYS A 101 12.09 -19.27 -2.26
N GLU A 102 11.93 -20.26 -3.12
CA GLU A 102 12.58 -20.29 -4.42
C GLU A 102 12.05 -19.14 -5.27
N ALA A 103 12.96 -18.43 -5.92
CA ALA A 103 12.67 -17.25 -6.70
C ALA A 103 13.55 -17.21 -7.95
N LEU A 104 13.12 -16.45 -8.95
CA LEU A 104 13.88 -16.20 -10.16
C LEU A 104 14.42 -14.77 -10.15
N ARG A 105 15.73 -14.61 -10.29
CA ARG A 105 16.38 -13.31 -10.49
C ARG A 105 16.59 -13.05 -11.98
N ILE A 106 15.99 -11.99 -12.50
CA ILE A 106 16.11 -11.52 -13.89
C ILE A 106 16.94 -10.24 -13.89
N ASN A 107 18.20 -10.33 -14.33
CA ASN A 107 19.08 -9.18 -14.50
C ASN A 107 18.79 -8.50 -15.83
N TYR A 108 18.80 -7.17 -15.86
CA TYR A 108 18.45 -6.40 -17.04
C TYR A 108 19.23 -5.10 -17.17
N THR A 109 19.27 -4.61 -18.41
CA THR A 109 19.82 -3.30 -18.77
C THR A 109 18.84 -2.54 -19.65
N VAL A 110 18.56 -1.29 -19.29
CA VAL A 110 17.72 -0.37 -20.05
C VAL A 110 18.58 0.77 -20.60
N PRO A 111 18.71 0.95 -21.93
CA PRO A 111 19.36 2.11 -22.50
C PRO A 111 18.50 3.36 -22.28
N ILE A 112 19.03 4.38 -21.59
CA ILE A 112 18.31 5.63 -21.30
C ILE A 112 18.68 6.72 -22.30
N THR A 113 19.98 6.86 -22.56
CA THR A 113 20.52 7.72 -23.62
C THR A 113 21.67 7.00 -24.30
N THR A 114 22.27 7.60 -25.35
CA THR A 114 23.45 7.04 -26.01
C THR A 114 24.67 6.87 -25.10
N LYS A 115 24.70 7.54 -23.93
CA LYS A 115 25.83 7.52 -22.99
C LYS A 115 25.47 6.95 -21.61
N MET A 116 24.22 6.57 -21.38
CA MET A 116 23.76 6.18 -20.05
C MET A 116 22.78 5.02 -20.14
N ASN A 117 23.10 3.96 -19.41
CA ASN A 117 22.22 2.83 -19.18
C ASN A 117 21.73 2.87 -17.73
N MET A 118 20.57 2.27 -17.50
CA MET A 118 20.10 1.88 -16.18
C MET A 118 20.28 0.36 -16.06
N GLY A 119 21.00 -0.06 -15.04
CA GLY A 119 21.16 -1.47 -14.68
C GLY A 119 20.19 -1.85 -13.57
N GLY A 120 19.77 -3.10 -13.54
CA GLY A 120 18.92 -3.59 -12.47
C GLY A 120 18.73 -5.10 -12.47
N TYR A 121 18.02 -5.56 -11.45
CA TYR A 121 17.47 -6.91 -11.42
C TYR A 121 16.10 -6.92 -10.77
N LYS A 122 15.26 -7.85 -11.21
CA LYS A 122 14.00 -8.18 -10.56
C LYS A 122 14.10 -9.57 -9.97
N ILE A 123 13.56 -9.77 -8.78
CA ILE A 123 13.37 -11.08 -8.17
C ILE A 123 11.87 -11.36 -8.14
N VAL A 124 11.48 -12.48 -8.72
CA VAL A 124 10.07 -12.85 -8.87
C VAL A 124 9.81 -14.20 -8.24
N PHE A 125 8.74 -14.31 -7.47
CA PHE A 125 8.33 -15.56 -6.82
C PHE A 125 6.84 -15.54 -6.46
N GLN A 126 6.28 -16.74 -6.25
CA GLN A 126 4.92 -16.91 -5.78
C GLN A 126 4.91 -17.17 -4.27
N PHE A 127 3.97 -16.53 -3.57
CA PHE A 127 3.63 -16.85 -2.19
C PHE A 127 2.11 -16.90 -2.05
N ASP A 128 1.57 -18.06 -1.68
CA ASP A 128 0.14 -18.35 -1.70
C ASP A 128 -0.50 -18.03 -3.06
N THR A 129 -1.48 -17.12 -3.11
CA THR A 129 -2.17 -16.68 -4.33
C THR A 129 -1.57 -15.41 -4.94
N LEU A 130 -0.42 -14.97 -4.44
CA LEU A 130 0.20 -13.70 -4.77
C LEU A 130 1.49 -13.87 -5.56
N TYR A 131 1.68 -12.98 -6.52
CA TYR A 131 2.92 -12.75 -7.23
C TYR A 131 3.69 -11.60 -6.58
N TYR A 132 4.95 -11.87 -6.22
CA TYR A 132 5.88 -10.87 -5.71
C TYR A 132 6.92 -10.53 -6.78
N GLU A 133 7.18 -9.25 -6.96
CA GLU A 133 8.28 -8.71 -7.77
C GLU A 133 9.08 -7.70 -6.93
N ILE A 134 10.34 -8.01 -6.63
CA ILE A 134 11.27 -7.11 -5.95
C ILE A 134 12.30 -6.60 -6.96
N GLY A 135 12.24 -5.33 -7.31
CA GLY A 135 13.13 -4.69 -8.27
C GLY A 135 14.20 -3.82 -7.60
N PHE A 136 15.43 -3.93 -8.05
CA PHE A 136 16.55 -3.05 -7.68
C PHE A 136 17.15 -2.46 -8.94
N ALA A 137 17.26 -1.13 -9.01
CA ALA A 137 17.72 -0.44 -10.21
C ALA A 137 18.59 0.77 -9.86
N GLY A 138 19.49 1.13 -10.78
CA GLY A 138 20.31 2.34 -10.66
C GLY A 138 20.81 2.85 -12.01
N PHE A 139 20.99 4.16 -12.10
CA PHE A 139 21.53 4.80 -13.29
C PHE A 139 23.06 4.74 -13.33
N GLY A 140 23.62 4.24 -14.43
CA GLY A 140 25.06 4.16 -14.65
C GLY A 140 25.79 3.46 -13.49
N GLU A 141 26.85 4.09 -13.00
CA GLU A 141 27.67 3.56 -11.89
C GLU A 141 26.93 3.52 -10.54
N MET A 142 25.77 4.18 -10.41
CA MET A 142 24.98 4.16 -9.15
C MET A 142 24.52 2.75 -8.82
N PHE A 143 24.22 1.92 -9.83
CA PHE A 143 23.77 0.55 -9.59
C PHE A 143 24.85 -0.29 -8.90
N GLU A 144 26.07 -0.28 -9.44
CA GLU A 144 27.21 -1.02 -8.86
C GLU A 144 27.62 -0.44 -7.51
N ALA A 145 27.62 0.89 -7.37
CA ALA A 145 27.97 1.56 -6.12
C ALA A 145 27.02 1.19 -4.96
N HIS A 146 25.76 0.83 -5.24
CA HIS A 146 24.77 0.49 -4.20
C HIS A 146 24.55 -1.01 -4.02
N ALA A 147 25.37 -1.87 -4.63
CA ALA A 147 25.20 -3.32 -4.54
C ALA A 147 25.11 -3.85 -3.09
N ALA A 148 25.91 -3.31 -2.17
CA ALA A 148 25.88 -3.69 -0.75
C ALA A 148 24.59 -3.23 -0.04
N VAL A 149 24.05 -2.07 -0.41
CA VAL A 149 22.76 -1.57 0.10
C VAL A 149 21.64 -2.48 -0.40
N PHE A 150 21.64 -2.81 -1.68
CA PHE A 150 20.64 -3.72 -2.28
C PHE A 150 20.66 -5.11 -1.65
N ASP A 151 21.83 -5.70 -1.44
CA ASP A 151 21.98 -7.00 -0.78
C ASP A 151 21.46 -6.96 0.66
N THR A 152 21.73 -5.87 1.40
CA THR A 152 21.24 -5.72 2.77
C THR A 152 19.71 -5.59 2.82
N MET A 153 19.14 -4.74 1.96
CA MET A 153 17.68 -4.60 1.84
C MET A 153 17.03 -5.94 1.47
N LEU A 154 17.59 -6.68 0.51
CA LEU A 154 17.06 -7.98 0.12
C LEU A 154 17.11 -9.00 1.26
N LYS A 155 18.21 -9.04 2.04
CA LYS A 155 18.35 -9.95 3.19
C LYS A 155 17.38 -9.64 4.32
N SER A 156 16.98 -8.39 4.47
CA SER A 156 15.98 -7.97 5.47
C SER A 156 14.54 -8.28 5.06
N PHE A 157 14.30 -8.70 3.81
CA PHE A 157 12.95 -8.97 3.34
C PHE A 157 12.35 -10.18 4.04
N THR A 158 11.20 -10.00 4.68
CA THR A 158 10.45 -11.08 5.31
C THR A 158 9.02 -11.16 4.78
N LEU A 159 8.53 -12.39 4.64
CA LEU A 159 7.15 -12.66 4.26
C LEU A 159 6.21 -12.48 5.46
N PRO A 160 4.92 -12.16 5.22
CA PRO A 160 3.95 -12.02 6.30
C PRO A 160 3.88 -13.27 7.18
N VAL A 161 3.78 -13.06 8.48
CA VAL A 161 3.47 -14.12 9.44
C VAL A 161 1.94 -14.31 9.48
N PRO A 162 1.43 -15.54 9.29
CA PRO A 162 -0.01 -15.80 9.40
C PRO A 162 -0.55 -15.39 10.78
N VAL A 163 -1.56 -14.52 10.82
CA VAL A 163 -2.26 -14.20 12.06
C VAL A 163 -3.24 -15.33 12.38
N ILE A 164 -3.01 -16.05 13.47
CA ILE A 164 -3.88 -17.15 13.91
C ILE A 164 -5.23 -16.56 14.36
N LYS A 165 -6.31 -16.92 13.67
CA LYS A 165 -7.68 -16.57 14.07
C LYS A 165 -8.10 -17.41 15.27
N ILE A 166 -8.44 -16.77 16.39
CA ILE A 166 -9.00 -17.45 17.56
C ILE A 166 -10.51 -17.61 17.34
N PRO A 167 -11.07 -18.84 17.37
CA PRO A 167 -12.52 -19.04 17.27
C PRO A 167 -13.24 -18.41 18.48
N GLY A 168 -14.17 -17.49 18.24
CA GLY A 168 -14.91 -16.79 19.30
C GLY A 168 -15.57 -15.49 18.83
N VAL A 169 -15.98 -14.66 19.80
CA VAL A 169 -16.32 -13.24 19.53
C VAL A 169 -15.02 -12.54 19.15
N TRP A 170 -14.95 -11.93 17.97
CA TRP A 170 -13.77 -11.17 17.58
C TRP A 170 -13.45 -10.07 18.59
N SER A 171 -12.15 -9.92 18.88
CA SER A 171 -11.61 -8.82 19.67
C SER A 171 -10.46 -8.20 18.89
N ALA A 172 -10.47 -6.87 18.79
CA ALA A 172 -9.33 -6.13 18.27
C ALA A 172 -8.06 -6.46 19.05
N SER A 173 -6.97 -6.67 18.33
CA SER A 173 -5.63 -6.76 18.91
C SER A 173 -5.26 -5.47 19.64
N THR A 174 -4.53 -5.59 20.74
CA THR A 174 -3.94 -4.46 21.45
C THR A 174 -2.71 -3.91 20.73
N ASN A 175 -2.12 -4.71 19.85
CA ASN A 175 -1.02 -4.25 18.99
C ASN A 175 -1.60 -3.41 17.87
N LEU A 176 -1.08 -2.20 17.74
CA LEU A 176 -1.52 -1.25 16.72
C LEU A 176 -0.43 -1.09 15.67
N GLU A 177 -0.84 -1.22 14.41
CA GLU A 177 -0.04 -0.87 13.25
C GLU A 177 -0.45 0.49 12.72
N LYS A 178 0.47 1.15 12.02
CA LYS A 178 0.23 2.45 11.39
C LYS A 178 -0.02 2.26 9.90
N TYR A 179 -1.13 2.79 9.42
CA TYR A 179 -1.39 2.97 8.00
C TYR A 179 -1.12 4.43 7.60
N ASP A 180 -0.28 4.63 6.59
CA ASP A 180 0.19 5.95 6.16
C ASP A 180 -0.10 6.16 4.67
N THR A 181 -0.81 7.24 4.34
CA THR A 181 -1.17 7.61 2.96
C THR A 181 -0.83 9.08 2.69
N PRO A 182 -0.89 9.53 1.42
CA PRO A 182 -0.80 10.96 1.10
C PRO A 182 -1.90 11.82 1.73
N PHE A 183 -3.04 11.24 2.14
CA PHE A 183 -4.23 11.98 2.60
C PHE A 183 -4.42 11.96 4.12
N PHE A 184 -4.00 10.87 4.77
CA PHE A 184 -4.13 10.69 6.21
C PHE A 184 -3.21 9.58 6.74
N THR A 185 -3.04 9.54 8.05
CA THR A 185 -2.52 8.39 8.80
C THR A 185 -3.53 7.91 9.82
N VAL A 186 -3.61 6.60 10.08
CA VAL A 186 -4.41 5.98 11.15
C VAL A 186 -3.63 4.86 11.82
N ASN A 187 -3.95 4.56 13.08
CA ASN A 187 -3.52 3.35 13.75
C ASN A 187 -4.65 2.31 13.73
N TYR A 188 -4.33 1.04 13.51
CA TYR A 188 -5.29 -0.05 13.42
C TYR A 188 -4.80 -1.32 14.11
N PRO A 189 -5.70 -2.17 14.65
CA PRO A 189 -5.33 -3.48 15.19
C PRO A 189 -4.68 -4.38 14.15
N ASP A 190 -3.55 -5.01 14.49
CA ASP A 190 -2.78 -5.89 13.58
C ASP A 190 -3.53 -7.17 13.15
N ASN A 191 -4.67 -7.47 13.76
CA ASN A 191 -5.53 -8.59 13.43
C ASN A 191 -6.73 -8.22 12.54
N LEU A 192 -6.67 -7.05 11.87
CA LEU A 192 -7.56 -6.71 10.76
C LEU A 192 -6.91 -7.09 9.42
N GLU A 193 -7.71 -7.67 8.54
CA GLU A 193 -7.29 -8.03 7.19
C GLU A 193 -7.57 -6.88 6.23
N PHE A 194 -6.56 -6.45 5.47
CA PHE A 194 -6.80 -5.54 4.38
C PHE A 194 -7.62 -6.20 3.29
N THR A 195 -8.53 -5.42 2.73
CA THR A 195 -9.35 -5.79 1.58
C THR A 195 -9.10 -4.77 0.49
N SER A 196 -8.99 -5.25 -0.75
CA SER A 196 -8.97 -4.39 -1.93
C SER A 196 -10.40 -4.14 -2.39
N PRO A 197 -10.98 -2.96 -2.18
CA PRO A 197 -12.30 -2.66 -2.70
C PRO A 197 -12.25 -2.65 -4.24
N PRO A 198 -13.37 -2.89 -4.93
CA PRO A 198 -13.43 -2.83 -6.38
C PRO A 198 -12.87 -1.50 -6.92
N LYS A 199 -12.07 -1.56 -7.99
CA LYS A 199 -11.50 -0.36 -8.63
C LYS A 199 -12.62 0.62 -8.99
N GLY A 200 -12.62 1.78 -8.33
CA GLY A 200 -13.51 2.90 -8.60
C GLY A 200 -12.78 4.11 -9.18
N LYS A 201 -13.48 5.25 -9.26
CA LYS A 201 -12.88 6.56 -9.63
C LYS A 201 -12.20 7.26 -8.44
N ASN A 202 -11.95 6.53 -7.36
CA ASN A 202 -11.38 7.07 -6.13
C ASN A 202 -9.85 7.17 -6.28
N GLU A 203 -9.26 8.24 -5.75
CA GLU A 203 -7.82 8.43 -5.65
C GLU A 203 -7.19 7.47 -4.63
N LEU A 204 -7.96 7.07 -3.62
CA LEU A 204 -7.64 5.98 -2.70
C LEU A 204 -8.92 5.21 -2.41
N SER A 205 -8.82 3.88 -2.37
CA SER A 205 -9.87 3.02 -1.83
C SER A 205 -9.19 1.85 -1.12
N MET A 206 -9.45 1.71 0.18
CA MET A 206 -8.86 0.68 1.03
C MET A 206 -9.88 0.24 2.07
N GLY A 207 -10.01 -1.06 2.31
CA GLY A 207 -10.79 -1.60 3.41
C GLY A 207 -9.93 -2.40 4.37
N MET A 208 -10.37 -2.50 5.62
CA MET A 208 -9.89 -3.44 6.61
C MET A 208 -11.09 -4.23 7.16
N ARG A 209 -10.89 -5.51 7.43
CA ARG A 209 -11.97 -6.44 7.77
C ARG A 209 -11.60 -7.23 9.02
N ALA A 210 -12.60 -7.45 9.87
CA ALA A 210 -12.47 -8.33 11.02
C ALA A 210 -12.58 -9.81 10.57
N ASP A 211 -12.90 -10.69 11.51
CA ASP A 211 -13.15 -12.11 11.25
C ASP A 211 -14.33 -12.36 10.28
N ARG A 212 -15.38 -11.55 10.36
CA ARG A 212 -16.58 -11.68 9.52
C ARG A 212 -16.48 -10.89 8.22
N LEU A 213 -17.02 -11.47 7.14
CA LEU A 213 -17.08 -10.83 5.81
C LEU A 213 -17.88 -9.53 5.78
N ASP A 214 -18.81 -9.35 6.72
CA ASP A 214 -19.74 -8.23 6.84
C ASP A 214 -19.31 -7.19 7.89
N CYS A 215 -18.14 -7.36 8.52
CA CYS A 215 -17.59 -6.47 9.54
C CYS A 215 -16.30 -5.81 9.04
N SER A 216 -16.38 -4.54 8.66
CA SER A 216 -15.30 -3.84 7.96
C SER A 216 -15.29 -2.34 8.23
N ILE A 217 -14.11 -1.73 8.09
CA ILE A 217 -13.92 -0.29 7.92
C ILE A 217 -13.34 -0.03 6.52
N GLN A 218 -13.92 0.91 5.78
CA GLN A 218 -13.46 1.29 4.44
C GLN A 218 -13.20 2.79 4.35
N PHE A 219 -12.08 3.15 3.75
CA PHE A 219 -11.69 4.52 3.43
C PHE A 219 -11.71 4.73 1.92
N ASP A 220 -12.43 5.74 1.47
CA ASP A 220 -12.43 6.20 0.09
C ASP A 220 -12.06 7.67 0.02
N VAL A 221 -11.17 8.03 -0.91
CA VAL A 221 -10.77 9.41 -1.18
C VAL A 221 -11.10 9.78 -2.61
N PHE A 222 -11.80 10.90 -2.81
CA PHE A 222 -12.17 11.42 -4.13
C PHE A 222 -12.29 12.95 -4.10
N GLY A 223 -12.30 13.60 -5.27
CA GLY A 223 -12.36 15.06 -5.36
C GLY A 223 -13.66 15.66 -4.79
N ALA A 224 -13.53 16.73 -4.01
CA ALA A 224 -14.67 17.48 -3.46
C ALA A 224 -15.26 18.49 -4.45
N GLN A 225 -14.53 18.82 -5.54
CA GLN A 225 -14.98 19.76 -6.58
C GLN A 225 -15.30 21.16 -6.01
N GLY A 226 -14.53 21.60 -5.02
CA GLY A 226 -14.72 22.86 -4.31
C GLY A 226 -15.93 22.88 -3.36
N LEU A 227 -16.62 21.75 -3.15
CA LEU A 227 -17.81 21.69 -2.31
C LEU A 227 -17.45 21.54 -0.82
N PRO A 228 -18.13 22.26 0.09
CA PRO A 228 -18.00 22.04 1.52
C PRO A 228 -18.63 20.71 1.94
N VAL A 229 -18.26 20.22 3.13
CA VAL A 229 -18.67 18.90 3.64
C VAL A 229 -20.19 18.73 3.70
N GLU A 230 -20.95 19.77 4.01
CA GLU A 230 -22.42 19.74 4.06
C GLU A 230 -23.01 19.45 2.68
N LYS A 231 -22.48 20.08 1.62
CA LYS A 231 -22.94 19.88 0.25
C LYS A 231 -22.56 18.49 -0.25
N VAL A 232 -21.34 18.03 0.04
CA VAL A 232 -20.91 16.66 -0.25
C VAL A 232 -21.82 15.65 0.45
N PHE A 233 -22.12 15.87 1.73
CA PHE A 233 -23.00 15.01 2.50
C PHE A 233 -24.42 14.99 1.93
N ASP A 234 -25.00 16.15 1.62
CA ASP A 234 -26.34 16.24 1.06
C ASP A 234 -26.49 15.52 -0.29
N GLN A 235 -25.46 15.61 -1.16
CA GLN A 235 -25.45 14.91 -2.43
C GLN A 235 -25.34 13.38 -2.29
N ASN A 236 -24.72 12.89 -1.22
CA ASN A 236 -24.45 11.47 -1.02
C ASN A 236 -25.47 10.78 -0.11
N LYS A 237 -26.05 11.48 0.87
CA LYS A 237 -26.90 10.89 1.92
C LYS A 237 -28.10 10.14 1.36
N GLY A 238 -28.68 10.58 0.25
CA GLY A 238 -29.84 9.93 -0.38
C GLY A 238 -29.57 8.50 -0.87
N ARG A 239 -28.30 8.10 -1.04
CA ARG A 239 -27.90 6.73 -1.38
C ARG A 239 -27.96 5.78 -0.19
N TYR A 240 -27.94 6.33 1.01
CA TYR A 240 -28.02 5.61 2.26
C TYR A 240 -29.44 5.78 2.77
N LYS A 241 -30.19 4.69 2.94
CA LYS A 241 -31.50 4.73 3.60
C LYS A 241 -31.29 5.07 5.09
N SER A 242 -30.95 6.32 5.36
CA SER A 242 -30.40 6.76 6.64
C SER A 242 -31.45 6.70 7.72
N LYS A 243 -31.04 6.22 8.89
CA LYS A 243 -31.85 6.19 10.11
C LYS A 243 -31.63 7.46 10.94
N THR A 244 -30.38 7.90 11.01
CA THR A 244 -29.98 9.10 11.76
C THR A 244 -28.82 9.79 11.05
N THR A 245 -28.68 11.10 11.25
CA THR A 245 -27.54 11.89 10.78
C THR A 245 -26.99 12.73 11.92
N GLY A 246 -25.73 13.15 11.84
CA GLY A 246 -25.14 14.06 12.81
C GLY A 246 -23.82 14.64 12.35
N GLU A 247 -23.16 15.36 13.26
CA GLU A 247 -21.88 16.02 13.04
C GLU A 247 -20.87 15.58 14.10
N ILE A 248 -19.59 15.52 13.72
CA ILE A 248 -18.47 15.22 14.62
C ILE A 248 -17.22 15.96 14.13
N ILE A 249 -16.18 16.04 14.97
CA ILE A 249 -14.87 16.54 14.59
C ILE A 249 -13.89 15.37 14.48
N ILE A 250 -13.17 15.26 13.36
CA ILE A 250 -12.08 14.30 13.14
C ILE A 250 -10.82 15.10 12.81
N ASP A 251 -9.80 14.99 13.66
CA ASP A 251 -8.54 15.75 13.55
C ASP A 251 -8.73 17.26 13.31
N GLY A 252 -9.66 17.86 14.05
CA GLY A 252 -9.99 19.28 13.95
C GLY A 252 -10.83 19.66 12.71
N GLN A 253 -11.16 18.72 11.83
CA GLN A 253 -12.04 18.95 10.68
C GLN A 253 -13.48 18.53 10.98
N LYS A 254 -14.44 19.33 10.51
CA LYS A 254 -15.86 18.98 10.57
C LYS A 254 -16.14 17.76 9.69
N ALA A 255 -16.82 16.78 10.25
CA ALA A 255 -17.28 15.59 9.56
C ALA A 255 -18.80 15.41 9.76
N MET A 256 -19.50 15.10 8.69
CA MET A 256 -20.91 14.73 8.71
C MET A 256 -21.01 13.21 8.74
N PHE A 257 -21.91 12.65 9.55
CA PHE A 257 -22.14 11.21 9.57
C PHE A 257 -23.60 10.84 9.42
N LEU A 258 -23.83 9.60 8.98
CA LEU A 258 -25.14 8.96 8.99
C LEU A 258 -25.03 7.50 9.43
N ASN A 259 -26.07 7.01 10.10
CA ASN A 259 -26.25 5.59 10.39
C ASN A 259 -27.30 5.01 9.45
N TYR A 260 -27.11 3.77 9.01
CA TYR A 260 -28.04 3.03 8.16
C TYR A 260 -27.92 1.53 8.40
N SER A 261 -28.81 0.75 7.80
CA SER A 261 -28.73 -0.72 7.80
C SER A 261 -28.89 -1.23 6.38
N PRO A 262 -27.82 -1.73 5.74
CA PRO A 262 -27.91 -2.22 4.36
C PRO A 262 -28.71 -3.52 4.26
N VAL A 263 -28.61 -4.39 5.26
CA VAL A 263 -29.31 -5.67 5.37
C VAL A 263 -29.67 -5.96 6.84
N LYS A 264 -30.43 -7.03 7.07
CA LYS A 264 -30.79 -7.48 8.42
C LYS A 264 -29.54 -7.77 9.25
N ASP A 265 -29.57 -7.39 10.53
CA ASP A 265 -28.52 -7.61 11.53
C ASP A 265 -27.17 -6.93 11.26
N ILE A 266 -27.08 -6.12 10.20
CA ILE A 266 -25.92 -5.28 9.88
C ILE A 266 -26.29 -3.82 10.10
N GLU A 267 -25.54 -3.16 10.96
CA GLU A 267 -25.55 -1.71 11.09
C GLU A 267 -24.32 -1.14 10.41
N SER A 268 -24.49 0.05 9.83
CA SER A 268 -23.43 0.75 9.15
C SER A 268 -23.42 2.22 9.55
N ARG A 269 -22.22 2.80 9.54
CA ARG A 269 -22.02 4.24 9.72
C ARG A 269 -21.11 4.78 8.63
N ALA A 270 -21.54 5.83 7.96
CA ALA A 270 -20.72 6.54 6.99
C ALA A 270 -20.36 7.92 7.51
N TYR A 271 -19.08 8.27 7.49
CA TYR A 271 -18.54 9.60 7.76
C TYR A 271 -18.09 10.25 6.45
N PHE A 272 -18.27 11.56 6.34
CA PHE A 272 -17.82 12.39 5.24
C PHE A 272 -17.10 13.60 5.84
N LEU A 273 -15.87 13.84 5.41
CA LEU A 273 -15.14 15.07 5.71
C LEU A 273 -14.44 15.58 4.45
N VAL A 274 -14.16 16.89 4.41
CA VAL A 274 -13.48 17.54 3.28
C VAL A 274 -12.21 18.21 3.77
N LYS A 275 -11.08 17.90 3.12
CA LYS A 275 -9.78 18.52 3.39
C LYS A 275 -9.03 18.69 2.07
N ASN A 276 -8.50 19.90 1.82
CA ASN A 276 -7.68 20.19 0.63
C ASN A 276 -8.34 19.75 -0.71
N ASP A 277 -9.63 20.05 -0.89
CA ASP A 277 -10.46 19.63 -2.04
C ASP A 277 -10.59 18.10 -2.22
N LYS A 278 -10.35 17.32 -1.15
CA LYS A 278 -10.59 15.88 -1.12
C LYS A 278 -11.68 15.55 -0.11
N VAL A 279 -12.63 14.73 -0.55
CA VAL A 279 -13.57 14.04 0.33
C VAL A 279 -12.88 12.80 0.85
N ILE A 280 -12.88 12.61 2.17
CA ILE A 280 -12.55 11.33 2.80
C ILE A 280 -13.87 10.75 3.33
N ARG A 281 -14.30 9.65 2.71
CA ARG A 281 -15.47 8.86 3.15
C ARG A 281 -15.00 7.66 3.93
N ILE A 282 -15.51 7.50 5.15
CA ILE A 282 -15.21 6.36 6.03
C ILE A 282 -16.49 5.57 6.24
N THR A 283 -16.53 4.30 5.85
CA THR A 283 -17.70 3.44 6.00
C THR A 283 -17.39 2.31 6.97
N LEU A 284 -18.16 2.23 8.05
CA LEU A 284 -18.12 1.15 9.03
C LEU A 284 -19.30 0.23 8.76
N ASN A 285 -19.06 -1.08 8.69
CA ASN A 285 -20.08 -2.13 8.70
C ASN A 285 -19.81 -3.03 9.90
N TYR A 286 -20.84 -3.35 10.69
CA TYR A 286 -20.69 -4.18 11.87
C TYR A 286 -21.93 -5.01 12.14
N PHE A 287 -21.71 -6.21 12.66
CA PHE A 287 -22.77 -7.11 13.09
C PHE A 287 -23.43 -6.55 14.36
N ALA A 288 -24.69 -6.13 14.25
CA ALA A 288 -25.42 -5.42 15.30
C ALA A 288 -25.48 -6.20 16.64
N PRO A 289 -25.66 -7.54 16.65
CA PRO A 289 -25.62 -8.32 17.89
C PRO A 289 -24.27 -8.31 18.62
N GLN A 290 -23.18 -7.94 17.94
CA GLN A 290 -21.82 -7.84 18.49
C GLN A 290 -21.27 -6.41 18.31
N LYS A 291 -22.15 -5.40 18.34
CA LYS A 291 -21.79 -3.99 18.08
C LYS A 291 -20.56 -3.51 18.85
N ALA A 292 -20.47 -3.80 20.14
CA ALA A 292 -19.34 -3.36 20.97
C ALA A 292 -17.99 -3.94 20.51
N SER A 293 -18.00 -5.19 20.03
CA SER A 293 -16.80 -5.87 19.55
C SER A 293 -16.23 -5.26 18.28
N TYR A 294 -17.07 -4.67 17.42
CA TYR A 294 -16.63 -4.11 16.13
C TYR A 294 -16.63 -2.60 16.08
N LEU A 295 -17.75 -1.95 16.47
CA LEU A 295 -17.91 -0.51 16.34
C LEU A 295 -16.89 0.24 17.19
N THR A 296 -16.66 -0.20 18.44
CA THR A 296 -15.73 0.50 19.34
C THR A 296 -14.30 0.49 18.78
N PRO A 297 -13.71 -0.65 18.35
CA PRO A 297 -12.43 -0.63 17.67
C PRO A 297 -12.41 0.20 16.38
N PHE A 298 -13.46 0.14 15.56
CA PHE A 298 -13.52 0.94 14.33
C PHE A 298 -13.59 2.45 14.60
N GLU A 299 -14.33 2.87 15.62
CA GLU A 299 -14.34 4.27 16.07
C GLU A 299 -12.98 4.68 16.63
N GLN A 300 -12.30 3.80 17.38
CA GLN A 300 -10.94 4.07 17.85
C GLN A 300 -9.97 4.31 16.69
N ILE A 301 -10.03 3.53 15.61
CA ILE A 301 -9.23 3.79 14.40
C ILE A 301 -9.46 5.22 13.89
N ILE A 302 -10.73 5.65 13.79
CA ILE A 302 -11.08 7.02 13.36
C ILE A 302 -10.50 8.07 14.32
N THR A 303 -10.53 7.83 15.64
CA THR A 303 -9.97 8.79 16.61
C THR A 303 -8.47 8.99 16.49
N THR A 304 -7.74 7.99 15.97
CA THR A 304 -6.30 8.10 15.73
C THR A 304 -5.95 8.82 14.43
N MET A 305 -6.95 9.15 13.60
CA MET A 305 -6.73 9.75 12.30
C MET A 305 -5.98 11.08 12.41
N LYS A 306 -4.95 11.24 11.57
CA LYS A 306 -4.29 12.52 11.31
C LYS A 306 -4.38 12.84 9.83
N LEU A 307 -4.98 13.97 9.50
CA LEU A 307 -5.22 14.41 8.12
C LEU A 307 -3.98 15.14 7.59
N LYS A 308 -3.76 15.06 6.27
CA LYS A 308 -2.65 15.73 5.57
C LYS A 308 -3.15 16.80 4.60
#